data_AF-A0A1F7RHL2-F1
#
_entry.id   AF-A0A1F7RHL2-F1
#
_cell.length_a   1.000
_cell.length_b   1.000
_cell.length_c   1.000
_cell.angle_alpha   90.00
_cell.angle_beta   90.00
_cell.angle_gamma   90.00
#
_symmetry.space_group_name_H-M   'P 1'
#
loop_
_entity.id
_entity.type
_entity.pdbx_description
1 polymer ?
#
loop_
_entity_poly.entity_id
_entity_poly.type
_entity_poly.pdbx_seq_one_letter_code
_entity_poly.pdbx_strand_id
1 'polypeptide(L)'
;MIGWSSHPIQKPYAVVDLRSNLEHPRVQKRFEVTENLLSGRRPAPNIVQIEGETLLEQLLWTIAFGDFVSIYLALLNNINPAPVELVEKFKLELNK
;
A
#
# COMPACT_ATOMS: atom_id res chain seq x y z
N MET A 1 8.86 -8.75 -10.44
CA MET A 1 10.28 -8.65 -10.03
C MET A 1 11.13 -7.88 -11.02
N ILE A 2 11.06 -8.14 -12.34
CA ILE A 2 11.94 -7.48 -13.33
C ILE A 2 11.85 -5.94 -13.28
N GLY A 3 10.67 -5.38 -13.07
CA GLY A 3 10.48 -3.93 -12.90
C GLY A 3 11.18 -3.30 -11.69
N TRP A 4 11.69 -4.09 -10.74
CA TRP A 4 12.43 -3.63 -9.56
C TRP A 4 13.96 -3.84 -9.68
N SER A 5 14.42 -4.37 -10.81
CA SER A 5 15.80 -4.86 -10.95
C SER A 5 16.83 -3.76 -11.17
N SER A 6 16.44 -2.64 -11.80
CA SER A 6 17.38 -1.60 -12.25
C SER A 6 16.83 -0.19 -12.24
N HIS A 7 15.51 -0.01 -12.38
CA HIS A 7 14.90 1.30 -12.54
C HIS A 7 13.66 1.44 -11.64
N PRO A 8 13.35 2.66 -11.18
CA PRO A 8 14.12 3.88 -11.40
C PRO A 8 15.41 3.93 -10.56
N ILE A 9 16.44 4.62 -11.09
CA ILE A 9 17.76 4.76 -10.43
C ILE A 9 17.61 5.51 -9.11
N GLN A 10 16.91 6.64 -9.15
CA GLN A 10 16.40 7.29 -7.95
C GLN A 10 15.20 6.49 -7.46
N LYS A 11 15.07 6.31 -6.15
CA LYS A 11 13.98 5.53 -5.53
C LYS A 11 13.02 6.44 -4.75
N PRO A 12 12.29 7.36 -5.41
CA PRO A 12 11.40 8.32 -4.74
C PRO A 12 10.06 7.67 -4.36
N TYR A 13 10.11 6.45 -3.86
CA TYR A 13 8.94 5.66 -3.51
C TYR A 13 9.24 4.84 -2.26
N ALA A 14 8.20 4.48 -1.52
CA ALA A 14 8.28 3.50 -0.46
C ALA A 14 7.63 2.20 -0.91
N VAL A 15 8.01 1.09 -0.28
CA VAL A 15 7.31 -0.19 -0.43
C VAL A 15 6.63 -0.49 0.89
N VAL A 16 5.38 -0.93 0.82
CA VAL A 16 4.61 -1.36 1.98
C VAL A 16 4.12 -2.77 1.68
N ASP A 17 4.48 -3.69 2.56
CA ASP A 17 4.04 -5.08 2.47
C ASP A 17 2.96 -5.29 3.53
N LEU A 18 1.72 -5.53 3.09
CA LEU A 18 0.61 -5.95 3.94
C LEU A 18 0.74 -7.47 4.15
N ARG A 19 1.01 -7.91 5.39
CA ARG A 19 1.30 -9.31 5.71
C ARG A 19 0.23 -9.91 6.59
N SER A 20 -0.27 -11.07 6.21
CA SER A 20 -1.22 -11.85 7.00
C SER A 20 -0.58 -13.18 7.44
N ASN A 21 -0.80 -13.55 8.71
CA ASN A 21 -0.43 -14.87 9.24
C ASN A 21 -1.33 -15.99 8.69
N LEU A 22 -2.46 -15.67 8.06
CA LEU A 22 -3.37 -16.61 7.41
C LEU A 22 -2.98 -16.87 5.94
N GLU A 23 -1.98 -16.17 5.41
CA GLU A 23 -1.44 -16.43 4.08
C GLU A 23 -0.93 -17.87 3.97
N HIS A 24 -1.19 -18.50 2.82
CA HIS A 24 -0.60 -19.80 2.51
C HIS A 24 0.95 -19.73 2.66
N PRO A 25 1.62 -20.74 3.28
CA PRO A 25 3.06 -20.68 3.56
C PRO A 25 3.94 -20.33 2.34
N ARG A 26 3.54 -20.80 1.16
CA ARG A 26 4.22 -20.44 -0.11
C ARG A 26 4.17 -18.95 -0.44
N VAL A 27 3.10 -18.24 -0.09
CA VAL A 27 2.98 -16.79 -0.27
C VAL A 27 3.90 -16.07 0.71
N GLN A 28 3.89 -16.45 1.99
CA GLN A 28 4.82 -15.92 2.98
C GLN A 28 6.27 -16.08 2.52
N LYS A 29 6.62 -17.26 1.99
CA LYS A 29 7.95 -17.52 1.44
C LYS A 29 8.30 -16.65 0.23
N ARG A 30 7.31 -16.29 -0.60
CA ARG A 30 7.54 -15.41 -1.75
C ARG A 30 7.95 -14.00 -1.32
N PHE A 31 7.38 -13.47 -0.23
CA PHE A 31 7.82 -12.18 0.31
C PHE A 31 9.27 -12.24 0.76
N GLU A 32 9.64 -13.22 1.58
CA GLU A 32 11.02 -13.39 2.05
C GLU A 32 12.02 -13.51 0.89
N VAL A 33 11.70 -14.37 -0.08
CA VAL A 33 12.57 -14.58 -1.25
C VAL A 33 12.66 -13.32 -2.10
N THR A 34 11.56 -12.59 -2.27
CA THR A 34 11.54 -11.34 -3.06
C THR A 34 12.33 -10.24 -2.37
N GLU A 35 12.22 -10.10 -1.05
CA GLU A 35 13.01 -9.15 -0.27
C GLU A 35 14.51 -9.43 -0.40
N ASN A 36 14.91 -10.68 -0.20
CA ASN A 36 16.31 -11.10 -0.34
C ASN A 36 16.85 -10.85 -1.76
N LEU A 37 16.10 -11.25 -2.79
CA LEU A 37 16.50 -11.06 -4.19
C LEU A 37 16.54 -9.60 -4.62
N LEU A 38 15.78 -8.71 -3.98
CA LEU A 38 15.73 -7.29 -4.32
C LEU A 38 16.48 -6.41 -3.32
N SER A 39 17.23 -7.02 -2.40
CA SER A 39 18.11 -6.31 -1.47
C SER A 39 19.09 -5.41 -2.24
N GLY A 40 19.21 -4.16 -1.80
CA GLY A 40 19.98 -3.11 -2.48
C GLY A 40 19.33 -2.56 -3.77
N ARG A 41 18.34 -3.24 -4.35
CA ARG A 41 17.69 -2.83 -5.63
C ARG A 41 16.44 -1.98 -5.44
N ARG A 42 15.72 -2.16 -4.33
CA ARG A 42 14.58 -1.30 -3.90
C ARG A 42 14.75 -0.87 -2.44
N PRO A 43 14.00 0.13 -1.95
CA PRO A 43 13.90 0.39 -0.51
C PRO A 43 13.36 -0.84 0.22
N ALA A 44 13.85 -1.08 1.43
CA ALA A 44 13.30 -2.11 2.30
C ALA A 44 11.80 -1.84 2.53
N PRO A 45 10.94 -2.88 2.50
CA PRO A 45 9.52 -2.68 2.71
C PRO A 45 9.23 -2.27 4.17
N ASN A 46 8.25 -1.40 4.35
CA ASN A 46 7.59 -1.25 5.64
C ASN A 46 6.59 -2.39 5.77
N ILE A 47 6.78 -3.25 6.76
CA ILE A 47 5.91 -4.40 6.97
C ILE A 47 4.76 -3.97 7.87
N VAL A 48 3.53 -4.10 7.38
CA VAL A 48 2.32 -3.93 8.16
C VAL A 48 1.74 -5.31 8.39
N GLN A 49 1.82 -5.78 9.64
CA GLN A 49 1.19 -7.04 10.02
C GLN A 49 -0.30 -6.79 10.23
N ILE A 50 -1.12 -7.49 9.44
CA ILE A 50 -2.57 -7.43 9.54
C ILE A 50 -3.01 -8.15 10.82
N GLU A 51 -3.92 -7.53 11.57
CA GLU A 51 -4.49 -8.07 12.80
C GLU A 51 -5.86 -8.70 12.55
N GLY A 52 -6.21 -9.69 13.38
CA GLY A 52 -7.44 -10.47 13.28
C GLY A 52 -7.16 -11.97 13.24
N GLU A 53 -8.10 -12.77 13.73
CA GLU A 53 -7.99 -14.23 13.80
C GLU A 53 -8.63 -14.91 12.58
N THR A 54 -9.60 -14.24 11.95
CA THR A 54 -10.30 -14.74 10.76
C THR A 54 -10.01 -13.92 9.51
N LEU A 55 -10.25 -14.49 8.33
CA LEU A 55 -10.10 -13.77 7.06
C LEU A 55 -10.98 -12.51 6.99
N LEU A 56 -12.18 -12.57 7.57
CA LEU A 56 -13.10 -11.43 7.58
C LEU A 56 -12.60 -10.31 8.49
N GLU A 57 -12.12 -10.64 9.69
CA GLU A 57 -11.52 -9.65 10.60
C GLU A 57 -10.32 -8.98 9.95
N GLN A 58 -9.41 -9.77 9.36
CA GLN A 58 -8.24 -9.24 8.68
C GLN A 58 -8.58 -8.35 7.49
N LEU A 59 -9.63 -8.70 6.73
CA LEU A 59 -10.14 -7.86 5.65
C LEU A 59 -10.64 -6.52 6.19
N LEU A 60 -11.50 -6.54 7.20
CA LEU A 60 -12.08 -5.33 7.79
C LEU A 60 -11.01 -4.44 8.44
N TRP A 61 -10.07 -5.05 9.16
CA TRP A 61 -8.94 -4.34 9.75
C TRP A 61 -8.08 -3.66 8.68
N THR A 62 -7.78 -4.36 7.59
CA THR A 62 -6.95 -3.82 6.50
C THR A 62 -7.64 -2.64 5.80
N ILE A 63 -8.96 -2.72 5.60
CA ILE A 63 -9.75 -1.62 5.03
C ILE A 63 -9.70 -0.41 5.96
N ALA A 64 -10.03 -0.60 7.25
CA ALA A 64 -10.04 0.49 8.23
C ALA A 64 -8.65 1.13 8.40
N PHE A 65 -7.58 0.31 8.40
CA PHE A 65 -6.20 0.79 8.43
C PHE A 65 -5.89 1.65 7.20
N GLY A 66 -6.26 1.19 6.00
CA GLY A 66 -6.06 1.95 4.76
C GLY A 66 -6.79 3.31 4.77
N ASP A 67 -8.04 3.33 5.23
CA ASP A 67 -8.83 4.55 5.35
C ASP A 67 -8.19 5.53 6.33
N PHE A 68 -7.75 5.04 7.50
CA PHE A 68 -7.07 5.86 8.49
C PHE A 68 -5.76 6.43 7.96
N VAL A 69 -4.94 5.61 7.28
CA VAL A 69 -3.69 6.06 6.65
C VAL A 69 -3.96 7.15 5.62
N SER A 70 -4.98 7.00 4.78
CA SER A 70 -5.36 7.99 3.76
C SER A 70 -5.75 9.33 4.39
N ILE A 71 -6.64 9.30 5.40
CA ILE A 71 -7.09 10.51 6.11
C ILE A 71 -5.91 11.16 6.83
N TYR A 72 -5.11 10.38 7.55
CA TYR A 72 -3.97 10.91 8.30
C TYR A 72 -2.92 11.51 7.36
N LEU A 73 -2.68 10.92 6.20
CA LEU A 73 -1.79 11.48 5.19
C LEU A 73 -2.30 12.81 4.65
N ALA A 74 -3.61 12.95 4.41
CA ALA A 74 -4.20 14.22 4.02
C ALA A 74 -3.96 15.30 5.09
N LEU A 75 -4.16 14.96 6.37
CA LEU A 75 -3.89 15.86 7.49
C LEU A 75 -2.41 16.27 7.55
N LEU A 76 -1.46 15.34 7.39
CA LEU A 76 -0.03 15.65 7.35
C LEU A 76 0.35 16.59 6.19
N ASN A 77 -0.38 16.52 5.08
CA ASN A 77 -0.18 17.38 3.93
C ASN A 77 -1.00 18.68 3.98
N ASN A 78 -1.72 18.95 5.08
CA ASN A 78 -2.64 20.08 5.23
C ASN A 78 -3.74 20.15 4.14
N ILE A 79 -4.20 18.98 3.68
CA ILE A 79 -5.29 18.83 2.72
C ILE A 79 -6.56 18.40 3.46
N ASN A 80 -7.70 19.00 3.14
CA ASN A 80 -8.99 18.53 3.64
C ASN A 80 -9.40 17.22 2.93
N PRO A 81 -9.55 16.09 3.65
CA PRO A 81 -9.88 14.80 3.03
C PRO A 81 -11.36 14.62 2.67
N ALA A 82 -12.25 15.48 3.16
CA ALA A 82 -13.69 15.33 2.97
C ALA A 82 -14.21 15.74 1.56
N PRO A 83 -13.80 16.87 0.97
CA PRO A 83 -14.30 17.28 -0.33
C PRO A 83 -13.61 16.52 -1.47
N VAL A 84 -14.42 16.02 -2.41
CA VAL A 84 -13.96 15.37 -3.65
C VAL A 84 -14.09 16.32 -4.86
N GLU A 85 -13.62 17.56 -4.70
CA GLU A 85 -13.72 18.61 -5.73
C GLU A 85 -13.15 18.20 -7.09
N LEU A 86 -12.04 17.45 -7.09
CA LEU A 86 -11.42 16.97 -8.33
C LEU A 86 -12.34 16.00 -9.07
N VAL A 87 -13.05 15.13 -8.34
CA VAL A 87 -13.99 14.16 -8.90
C VAL A 87 -15.23 14.87 -9.43
N GLU A 88 -15.74 15.87 -8.72
CA GLU A 88 -16.87 16.67 -9.18
C GLU A 88 -16.52 17.47 -10.43
N LYS A 89 -15.33 18.09 -10.47
CA LYS A 89 -14.82 18.73 -11.70
C LYS A 89 -14.68 17.73 -12.85
N PHE A 90 -14.14 16.54 -12.60
CA PHE A 90 -14.02 15.49 -13.60
C PHE A 90 -15.38 15.06 -14.18
N LYS A 91 -16.40 14.88 -13.33
CA LYS A 91 -17.77 14.57 -13.79
C LYS A 91 -18.36 15.67 -14.66
N LEU A 92 -18.07 16.94 -14.36
CA LEU A 92 -18.51 18.08 -15.16
C LEU A 92 -17.81 18.12 -16.53
N GLU A 93 -16.50 17.88 -16.59
CA GLU A 93 -15.74 17.86 -17.85
C GLU A 93 -16.18 16.72 -18.79
N LEU A 94 -16.62 15.57 -18.25
CA LEU A 94 -17.15 14.47 -19.08
C LEU A 94 -18.43 14.81 -19.84
N ASN A 95 -19.16 15.84 -19.40
CA ASN A 95 -20.44 16.25 -19.97
C ASN A 95 -20.34 17.50 -20.87
N LYS A 96 -19.12 18.00 -21.14
CA LYS A 96 -18.85 19.03 -22.15
C LYS A 96 -18.63 18.38 -23.52
#